data_AF-A0A1V9XZ37-F1
#
_entry.id   AF-A0A1V9XZ37-F1
#
_cell.length_a   1.000
_cell.length_b   1.000
_cell.length_c   1.000
_cell.angle_alpha   90.00
_cell.angle_beta   90.00
_cell.angle_gamma   90.00
#
_symmetry.space_group_name_H-M   'P 1'
#
loop_
_entity.id
_entity.type
_entity.pdbx_description
1 polymer ?
#
loop_
_entity_poly.entity_id
_entity_poly.type
_entity_poly.pdbx_seq_one_letter_code
_entity_poly.pdbx_strand_id
1 'polypeptide(L)'
;LCHYLGKYFCQTCHHNDKSVIPARIVLKWDFTQCPVSDFARDLLQSLYCDPVFELYEYQRSVFTKSRTLAKVTEVRGALMRSAQYVMNCKNANKTRLLRLPTHLYTDRFKYSLNDFIQARKGELLRMIQQSHEQCVNHVRTCQLCRGQGFVCEACHRGDVIFPFETHSVVQCQSCHACFHLSCVTKGPFNCGKCERIRQR
;
A
#
# COMPACT_ATOMS: atom_id res chain seq x y z
N LEU A 1 -5.94 22.97 -27.15
CA LEU A 1 -4.73 22.68 -26.33
C LEU A 1 -4.97 21.38 -25.59
N CYS A 2 -4.11 20.37 -25.76
CA CYS A 2 -4.19 19.13 -24.99
C CYS A 2 -3.44 19.29 -23.66
N HIS A 3 -4.15 19.20 -22.54
CA HIS A 3 -3.57 19.41 -21.21
C HIS A 3 -2.69 18.25 -20.72
N TYR A 4 -2.80 17.07 -21.32
CA TYR A 4 -1.93 15.93 -21.00
C TYR A 4 -0.57 16.04 -21.68
N LEU A 5 -0.55 16.31 -22.99
CA LEU A 5 0.67 16.38 -23.80
C LEU A 5 1.32 17.77 -23.81
N GLY A 6 0.60 18.82 -23.40
CA GLY A 6 1.10 20.20 -23.43
C GLY A 6 1.25 20.78 -24.84
N LYS A 7 0.53 20.23 -25.83
CA LYS A 7 0.64 20.60 -27.26
C LYS A 7 -0.71 21.02 -27.85
N TYR A 8 -0.66 21.82 -28.91
CA TYR A 8 -1.84 22.16 -29.73
C TYR A 8 -2.09 21.07 -30.78
N PHE A 9 -3.36 20.85 -31.09
CA PHE A 9 -3.84 19.85 -32.05
C PHE A 9 -4.93 20.48 -32.93
N CYS A 10 -5.08 20.01 -34.16
CA CYS A 10 -6.17 20.45 -35.04
C CYS A 10 -7.53 19.95 -34.52
N GLN A 11 -8.63 20.48 -35.08
CA GLN A 11 -10.00 20.13 -34.67
C GLN A 11 -10.34 18.65 -34.92
N THR A 12 -9.69 17.99 -35.88
CA THR A 12 -9.90 16.56 -36.19
C THR A 12 -9.21 15.61 -35.21
N CYS A 13 -8.17 16.07 -34.50
CA CYS A 13 -7.43 15.24 -33.54
C CYS A 13 -7.72 15.60 -32.07
N HIS A 14 -8.66 16.54 -31.86
CA HIS A 14 -8.94 17.10 -30.55
C HIS A 14 -10.39 17.59 -30.48
N HIS A 15 -11.29 16.69 -30.10
CA HIS A 15 -12.72 16.97 -29.98
C HIS A 15 -13.12 17.62 -28.63
N ASN A 16 -12.14 18.10 -27.85
CA ASN A 16 -12.34 18.73 -26.53
C ASN A 16 -12.91 17.80 -25.45
N ASP A 17 -12.82 16.49 -25.65
CA ASP A 17 -13.08 15.52 -24.58
C ASP A 17 -12.16 15.79 -23.39
N LYS A 18 -12.71 15.53 -22.20
CA LYS A 18 -12.04 15.87 -20.95
C LYS A 18 -11.61 14.61 -20.21
N SER A 19 -10.40 14.66 -19.66
CA SER A 19 -9.89 13.61 -18.77
C SER A 19 -9.16 14.22 -17.58
N VAL A 20 -8.99 13.44 -16.52
CA VAL A 20 -8.12 13.83 -15.41
C VAL A 20 -6.66 13.74 -15.86
N ILE A 21 -5.81 14.64 -15.36
CA ILE A 21 -4.41 14.70 -15.77
C ILE A 21 -3.54 14.03 -14.69
N PRO A 22 -2.87 12.90 -14.97
CA PRO A 22 -2.14 12.14 -13.94
C PRO A 22 -1.10 12.97 -13.19
N ALA A 23 -0.35 13.81 -13.90
CA ALA A 23 0.64 14.69 -13.28
C ALA A 23 0.01 15.67 -12.27
N ARG A 24 -1.22 16.15 -12.50
CA ARG A 24 -1.93 17.02 -11.55
C ARG A 24 -2.40 16.26 -10.31
N ILE A 25 -2.82 15.00 -10.48
CA ILE A 25 -3.18 14.12 -9.35
C ILE A 25 -1.95 13.88 -8.47
N VAL A 26 -0.85 13.43 -9.06
CA VAL A 26 0.36 13.08 -8.31
C VAL A 26 1.04 14.31 -7.70
N LEU A 27 1.04 15.47 -8.36
CA LEU A 27 1.72 16.65 -7.81
C LEU A 27 0.84 17.48 -6.88
N LYS A 28 -0.46 17.54 -7.15
CA LYS A 28 -1.38 18.50 -6.52
C LYS A 28 -2.64 17.89 -5.90
N TRP A 29 -2.84 16.58 -6.05
CA TRP A 29 -4.10 15.91 -5.69
C TRP A 29 -5.33 16.56 -6.36
N ASP A 30 -5.14 17.04 -7.59
CA ASP A 30 -6.14 17.72 -8.39
C ASP A 30 -6.70 16.78 -9.46
N PHE A 31 -8.02 16.62 -9.45
CA PHE A 31 -8.78 15.74 -10.34
C PHE A 31 -9.68 16.53 -11.31
N THR A 32 -9.42 17.82 -11.48
CA THR A 32 -10.14 18.66 -12.44
C THR A 32 -9.97 18.08 -13.84
N GLN A 33 -11.09 17.81 -14.51
CA GLN A 33 -11.07 17.32 -15.87
C GLN A 33 -10.66 18.45 -16.83
N CYS A 34 -9.69 18.16 -17.70
CA CYS A 34 -9.15 19.11 -18.66
C CYS A 34 -9.30 18.57 -20.08
N PRO A 35 -9.46 19.44 -21.09
CA PRO A 35 -9.47 19.03 -22.49
C PRO A 35 -8.16 18.30 -22.87
N VAL A 36 -8.30 17.17 -23.55
CA VAL A 36 -7.19 16.37 -24.06
C VAL A 36 -7.42 16.04 -25.54
N SER A 37 -6.34 15.75 -26.26
CA SER A 37 -6.44 15.21 -27.63
C SER A 37 -7.02 13.80 -27.61
N ASP A 38 -7.55 13.35 -28.74
CA ASP A 38 -8.18 12.03 -28.85
C ASP A 38 -7.20 10.90 -28.51
N PHE A 39 -5.98 10.99 -29.05
CA PHE A 39 -4.89 10.08 -28.69
C PHE A 39 -4.62 10.03 -27.18
N ALA A 40 -4.56 11.20 -26.52
CA ALA A 40 -4.28 11.27 -25.11
C ALA A 40 -5.43 10.71 -24.26
N ARG A 41 -6.68 10.95 -24.65
CA ARG A 41 -7.85 10.32 -24.04
C ARG A 41 -7.75 8.80 -24.13
N ASP A 42 -7.52 8.27 -25.32
CA ASP A 42 -7.49 6.83 -25.55
C ASP A 42 -6.33 6.15 -24.79
N LEU A 43 -5.17 6.81 -24.73
CA LEU A 43 -4.04 6.37 -23.92
C LEU A 43 -4.34 6.39 -22.40
N LEU A 44 -4.96 7.45 -21.90
CA LEU A 44 -5.32 7.55 -20.49
C LEU A 44 -6.38 6.49 -20.12
N GLN A 45 -7.28 6.18 -21.04
CA GLN A 45 -8.28 5.14 -20.88
C GLN A 45 -7.66 3.74 -20.88
N SER A 46 -6.68 3.47 -21.75
CA SER A 46 -6.03 2.16 -21.79
C SER A 46 -5.21 1.89 -20.53
N LEU A 47 -4.56 2.91 -19.97
CA LEU A 47 -3.76 2.82 -18.74
C LEU A 47 -4.59 2.99 -17.46
N TYR A 48 -5.92 3.12 -17.55
CA TYR A 48 -6.75 3.55 -16.43
C TYR A 48 -6.63 2.64 -15.19
N CYS A 49 -6.59 1.32 -15.42
CA CYS A 49 -6.42 0.30 -14.37
C CYS A 49 -4.97 -0.17 -14.20
N ASP A 50 -4.05 0.28 -15.05
CA ASP A 50 -2.67 -0.19 -15.02
C ASP A 50 -1.91 0.54 -13.91
N PRO A 51 -1.24 -0.18 -13.00
CA PRO A 51 -0.59 0.44 -11.85
C PRO A 51 0.79 0.99 -12.24
N VAL A 52 0.82 2.04 -13.05
CA VAL A 52 2.06 2.61 -13.64
C VAL A 52 2.67 3.75 -12.82
N PHE A 53 2.00 4.22 -11.75
CA PHE A 53 2.45 5.34 -10.95
C PHE A 53 3.16 4.88 -9.68
N GLU A 54 4.47 5.10 -9.61
CA GLU A 54 5.29 4.77 -8.44
C GLU A 54 5.61 6.04 -7.62
N LEU A 55 5.09 6.11 -6.40
CA LEU A 55 5.17 7.29 -5.53
C LEU A 55 6.36 7.19 -4.54
N TYR A 56 7.59 7.29 -5.05
CA TYR A 56 8.81 7.23 -4.22
C TYR A 56 9.07 8.52 -3.42
N GLU A 57 10.07 8.50 -2.53
CA GLU A 57 10.30 9.50 -1.48
C GLU A 57 10.39 10.95 -1.99
N TYR A 58 10.89 11.15 -3.20
CA TYR A 58 11.03 12.44 -3.88
C TYR A 58 9.69 13.04 -4.38
N GLN A 59 8.60 12.26 -4.47
CA GLN A 59 7.26 12.71 -4.90
C GLN A 59 6.21 12.77 -3.76
N ARG A 60 6.63 12.74 -2.48
CA ARG A 60 5.72 12.60 -1.31
C ARG A 60 4.82 13.80 -1.00
N SER A 61 4.89 14.91 -1.75
CA SER A 61 3.98 16.04 -1.54
C SER A 61 2.50 15.67 -1.72
N VAL A 62 2.19 14.57 -2.43
CA VAL A 62 0.81 14.11 -2.57
C VAL A 62 0.21 13.60 -1.27
N PHE A 63 1.02 12.95 -0.43
CA PHE A 63 0.57 12.41 0.85
C PHE A 63 0.29 13.50 1.87
N THR A 64 0.99 14.64 1.78
CA THR A 64 0.70 15.82 2.62
C THR A 64 -0.58 16.53 2.16
N LYS A 65 -0.91 16.46 0.87
CA LYS A 65 -2.13 17.04 0.30
C LYS A 65 -3.38 16.18 0.50
N SER A 66 -3.23 14.87 0.67
CA SER A 66 -4.35 13.93 0.82
C SER A 66 -4.18 13.02 2.02
N ARG A 67 -4.93 13.31 3.09
CA ARG A 67 -5.01 12.44 4.27
C ARG A 67 -5.57 11.05 3.91
N THR A 68 -6.53 10.99 2.99
CA THR A 68 -7.13 9.72 2.55
C THR A 68 -6.12 8.85 1.82
N LEU A 69 -5.34 9.42 0.90
CA LEU A 69 -4.28 8.66 0.23
C LEU A 69 -3.19 8.22 1.22
N ALA A 70 -2.76 9.12 2.12
CA ALA A 70 -1.79 8.77 3.16
C ALA A 70 -2.27 7.58 4.01
N LYS A 71 -3.56 7.58 4.41
CA LYS A 71 -4.14 6.47 5.15
C LYS A 71 -4.23 5.19 4.32
N VAL A 72 -4.60 5.28 3.04
CA VAL A 72 -4.57 4.15 2.11
C VAL A 72 -3.17 3.53 2.05
N THR A 73 -2.13 4.35 1.89
CA THR A 73 -0.73 3.89 1.81
C THR A 73 -0.22 3.29 3.11
N GLU A 74 -0.68 3.79 4.27
CA GLU A 74 -0.42 3.22 5.58
C GLU A 74 -1.04 1.82 5.70
N VAL A 75 -2.36 1.71 5.44
CA VAL A 75 -3.10 0.45 5.54
C VAL A 75 -2.61 -0.58 4.53
N ARG A 76 -2.25 -0.16 3.30
CA ARG A 76 -1.60 -1.05 2.32
C ARG A 76 -0.31 -1.66 2.85
N GLY A 77 0.50 -0.90 3.59
CA GLY A 77 1.70 -1.43 4.23
C GLY A 77 1.39 -2.55 5.22
N ALA A 78 0.34 -2.39 6.05
CA ALA A 78 -0.11 -3.44 6.97
C ALA A 78 -0.72 -4.63 6.22
N LEU A 79 -1.54 -4.37 5.20
CA LEU A 79 -2.15 -5.37 4.33
C LEU A 79 -1.08 -6.24 3.68
N MET A 80 -0.05 -5.65 3.05
CA MET A 80 1.06 -6.39 2.42
C MET A 80 1.68 -7.39 3.39
N ARG A 81 1.97 -6.98 4.62
CA ARG A 81 2.54 -7.86 5.65
C ARG A 81 1.57 -8.99 6.03
N SER A 82 0.28 -8.71 6.20
CA SER A 82 -0.72 -9.76 6.48
C SER A 82 -0.97 -10.69 5.28
N ALA A 83 -0.91 -10.14 4.06
CA ALA A 83 -1.16 -10.86 2.82
C ALA A 83 -0.04 -11.86 2.52
N GLN A 84 1.21 -11.58 2.90
CA GLN A 84 2.32 -12.52 2.76
C GLN A 84 2.05 -13.87 3.46
N TYR A 85 1.51 -13.83 4.68
CA TYR A 85 1.11 -15.06 5.39
C TYR A 85 0.02 -15.81 4.62
N VAL A 86 -1.01 -15.11 4.14
CA VAL A 86 -2.11 -15.69 3.36
C VAL A 86 -1.62 -16.29 2.03
N MET A 87 -0.71 -15.62 1.34
CA MET A 87 -0.13 -16.07 0.08
C MET A 87 0.71 -17.34 0.27
N ASN A 88 1.43 -17.45 1.38
CA ASN A 88 2.27 -18.60 1.69
C ASN A 88 1.52 -19.73 2.43
N CYS A 89 0.27 -19.50 2.83
CA CYS A 89 -0.54 -20.49 3.54
C CYS A 89 -1.27 -21.42 2.56
N LYS A 90 -1.11 -22.73 2.77
CA LYS A 90 -1.83 -23.77 2.02
C LYS A 90 -3.32 -23.88 2.38
N ASN A 91 -3.70 -23.44 3.58
CA ASN A 91 -5.09 -23.49 4.06
C ASN A 91 -5.87 -22.19 3.73
N ALA A 92 -5.24 -21.20 3.12
CA ALA A 92 -5.86 -19.92 2.82
C ALA A 92 -6.64 -19.94 1.51
N ASN A 93 -7.90 -19.50 1.56
CA ASN A 93 -8.68 -19.18 0.36
C ASN A 93 -8.29 -17.77 -0.13
N LYS A 94 -7.24 -17.70 -0.95
CA LYS A 94 -6.64 -16.45 -1.45
C LYS A 94 -7.64 -15.59 -2.25
N THR A 95 -8.45 -16.22 -3.10
CA THR A 95 -9.43 -15.53 -3.93
C THR A 95 -10.55 -14.90 -3.10
N ARG A 96 -10.88 -15.46 -1.92
CA ARG A 96 -11.83 -14.85 -0.98
C ARG A 96 -11.23 -13.74 -0.13
N LEU A 97 -10.01 -13.95 0.37
CA LEU A 97 -9.36 -13.04 1.33
C LEU A 97 -8.73 -11.80 0.66
N LEU A 98 -8.22 -11.97 -0.56
CA LEU A 98 -7.53 -10.93 -1.34
C LEU A 98 -8.31 -10.64 -2.63
N ARG A 99 -9.56 -10.19 -2.48
CA ARG A 99 -10.42 -9.74 -3.60
C ARG A 99 -10.02 -8.34 -4.09
N LEU A 100 -8.74 -8.16 -4.35
CA LEU A 100 -8.11 -6.90 -4.72
C LEU A 100 -7.14 -7.13 -5.88
N PRO A 101 -6.90 -6.13 -6.74
CA PRO A 101 -5.77 -6.15 -7.64
C PRO A 101 -4.45 -6.42 -6.92
N THR A 102 -3.61 -7.27 -7.51
CA THR A 102 -2.38 -7.78 -6.87
C THR A 102 -1.45 -6.68 -6.37
N HIS A 103 -1.25 -5.61 -7.16
CA HIS A 103 -0.36 -4.51 -6.80
C HIS A 103 -0.74 -3.84 -5.47
N LEU A 104 -2.02 -3.88 -5.06
CA LEU A 104 -2.46 -3.27 -3.81
C LEU A 104 -1.89 -3.94 -2.56
N TYR A 105 -1.53 -5.22 -2.64
CA TYR A 105 -0.97 -6.00 -1.53
C TYR A 105 0.43 -6.57 -1.81
N THR A 106 1.06 -6.25 -2.94
CA THR A 106 2.46 -6.61 -3.23
C THR A 106 3.42 -5.42 -3.27
N ASP A 107 2.93 -4.22 -3.57
CA ASP A 107 3.73 -2.99 -3.61
C ASP A 107 2.99 -1.89 -2.85
N ARG A 108 3.68 -1.14 -1.98
CA ARG A 108 3.05 -0.10 -1.15
C ARG A 108 2.81 1.20 -1.92
N PHE A 109 3.70 1.51 -2.85
CA PHE A 109 3.84 2.82 -3.46
C PHE A 109 3.39 2.87 -4.92
N LYS A 110 2.97 1.73 -5.48
CA LYS A 110 2.47 1.61 -6.85
C LYS A 110 0.95 1.79 -6.92
N TYR A 111 0.48 2.65 -7.82
CA TYR A 111 -0.93 3.01 -8.01
C TYR A 111 -1.29 3.10 -9.50
N SER A 112 -2.57 2.90 -9.82
CA SER A 112 -3.21 3.21 -11.10
C SER A 112 -4.01 4.51 -11.02
N LEU A 113 -4.52 5.01 -12.16
CA LEU A 113 -5.48 6.14 -12.15
C LEU A 113 -6.76 5.79 -11.41
N ASN A 114 -7.28 4.58 -11.62
CA ASN A 114 -8.44 4.07 -10.91
C ASN A 114 -8.22 4.09 -9.39
N ASP A 115 -7.04 3.68 -8.91
CA ASP A 115 -6.75 3.68 -7.47
C ASP A 115 -6.81 5.10 -6.89
N PHE A 116 -6.29 6.11 -7.58
CA PHE A 116 -6.39 7.49 -7.11
C PHE A 116 -7.84 7.98 -7.05
N ILE A 117 -8.66 7.63 -8.04
CA ILE A 117 -10.08 7.98 -8.07
C ILE A 117 -10.83 7.30 -6.94
N GLN A 118 -10.59 6.00 -6.73
CA GLN A 118 -11.21 5.23 -5.65
C GLN A 118 -10.71 5.65 -4.26
N ALA A 119 -9.45 6.07 -4.15
CA ALA A 119 -8.91 6.69 -2.93
C ALA A 119 -9.62 8.01 -2.63
N ARG A 120 -9.81 8.87 -3.64
CA ARG A 120 -10.54 10.14 -3.47
C ARG A 120 -11.97 9.91 -2.98
N LYS A 121 -12.66 8.88 -3.50
CA LYS A 121 -14.01 8.50 -3.06
C LYS A 121 -14.06 7.78 -1.71
N GLY A 122 -12.92 7.39 -1.14
CA GLY A 122 -12.83 6.59 0.09
C GLY A 122 -13.14 5.10 -0.09
N GLU A 123 -13.61 4.68 -1.26
CA GLU A 123 -13.92 3.28 -1.58
C GLU A 123 -12.69 2.37 -1.47
N LEU A 124 -11.54 2.84 -1.95
CA LEU A 124 -10.30 2.06 -1.89
C LEU A 124 -9.91 1.75 -0.46
N LEU A 125 -10.00 2.74 0.45
CA LEU A 125 -9.67 2.57 1.86
C LEU A 125 -10.55 1.49 2.51
N ARG A 126 -11.87 1.54 2.25
CA ARG A 126 -12.82 0.54 2.77
C ARG A 126 -12.47 -0.87 2.29
N MET A 127 -12.18 -1.02 0.99
CA MET A 127 -11.85 -2.32 0.40
C MET A 127 -10.55 -2.91 0.98
N ILE A 128 -9.49 -2.11 1.11
CA ILE A 128 -8.22 -2.60 1.67
C ILE A 128 -8.32 -2.92 3.16
N GLN A 129 -9.11 -2.16 3.93
CA GLN A 129 -9.34 -2.44 5.36
C GLN A 129 -10.08 -3.75 5.53
N GLN A 130 -11.14 -3.98 4.76
CA GLN A 130 -11.89 -5.23 4.77
C GLN A 130 -11.01 -6.44 4.46
N SER A 131 -10.20 -6.37 3.39
CA SER A 131 -9.27 -7.46 3.07
C SER A 131 -8.19 -7.63 4.13
N HIS A 132 -7.69 -6.54 4.72
CA HIS A 132 -6.71 -6.62 5.80
C HIS A 132 -7.27 -7.33 7.03
N GLU A 133 -8.47 -6.97 7.48
CA GLU A 133 -9.16 -7.62 8.60
C GLU A 133 -9.39 -9.12 8.34
N GLN A 134 -9.79 -9.47 7.12
CA GLN A 134 -9.95 -10.86 6.71
C GLN A 134 -8.62 -11.64 6.75
N CYS A 135 -7.53 -11.04 6.28
CA CYS A 135 -6.20 -11.63 6.33
C CYS A 135 -5.75 -11.82 7.78
N VAL A 136 -5.89 -10.79 8.63
CA VAL A 136 -5.54 -10.85 10.06
C VAL A 136 -6.34 -11.94 10.77
N ASN A 137 -7.65 -12.03 10.53
CA ASN A 137 -8.50 -13.06 11.11
C ASN A 137 -8.05 -14.47 10.69
N HIS A 138 -7.71 -14.67 9.41
CA HIS A 138 -7.14 -15.93 8.95
C HIS A 138 -5.81 -16.24 9.65
N VAL A 139 -4.89 -15.28 9.73
CA VAL A 139 -3.58 -15.50 10.34
C VAL A 139 -3.69 -15.90 11.81
N ARG A 140 -4.60 -15.28 12.56
CA ARG A 140 -4.82 -15.57 13.98
C ARG A 140 -5.50 -16.93 14.23
N THR A 141 -6.34 -17.38 13.31
CA THR A 141 -7.12 -18.64 13.47
C THR A 141 -6.45 -19.84 12.81
N CYS A 142 -5.61 -19.63 11.80
CA CYS A 142 -4.90 -20.70 11.10
C CYS A 142 -3.63 -21.10 11.86
N GLN A 143 -3.56 -22.35 12.33
CA GLN A 143 -2.40 -22.87 13.06
C GLN A 143 -1.08 -22.75 12.28
N LEU A 144 -1.11 -22.94 10.95
CA LEU A 144 0.07 -22.80 10.11
C LEU A 144 0.59 -21.36 10.08
N CYS A 145 -0.31 -20.38 9.97
CA CYS A 145 0.08 -18.97 9.99
C CYS A 145 0.52 -18.54 11.39
N ARG A 146 -0.17 -19.01 12.43
CA ARG A 146 0.17 -18.70 13.82
C ARG A 146 1.56 -19.21 14.20
N GLY A 147 1.95 -20.38 13.70
CA GLY A 147 3.30 -20.92 13.87
C GLY A 147 4.43 -20.11 13.21
N GLN A 148 4.10 -19.19 12.29
CA GLN A 148 5.04 -18.27 11.65
C GLN A 148 5.12 -16.89 12.32
N GLY A 149 4.36 -16.67 13.39
CA GLY A 149 4.45 -15.43 14.16
C GLY A 149 5.68 -15.40 15.06
N PHE A 150 5.85 -14.29 15.78
CA PHE A 150 7.04 -14.04 16.59
C PHE A 150 6.70 -14.04 18.08
N VAL A 151 7.67 -14.41 18.91
CA VAL A 151 7.64 -14.15 20.35
C VAL A 151 8.58 -13.00 20.62
N CYS A 152 8.13 -12.01 21.39
CA CYS A 152 8.98 -10.88 21.73
C CYS A 152 10.12 -11.32 22.66
N GLU A 153 11.37 -11.26 22.18
CA GLU A 153 12.55 -11.64 22.96
C GLU A 153 12.87 -10.67 24.11
N ALA A 154 12.28 -9.48 24.15
CA ALA A 154 12.55 -8.53 25.22
C ALA A 154 11.76 -8.85 26.50
N CYS A 155 10.51 -9.31 26.37
CA CYS A 155 9.68 -9.68 27.52
C CYS A 155 9.52 -11.19 27.70
N HIS A 156 9.74 -12.00 26.66
CA HIS A 156 9.48 -13.45 26.64
C HIS A 156 8.08 -13.83 27.19
N ARG A 157 7.13 -12.91 27.08
CA ARG A 157 5.78 -13.01 27.66
C ARG A 157 4.76 -12.53 26.64
N GLY A 158 3.56 -13.08 26.73
CA GLY A 158 2.41 -12.69 25.92
C GLY A 158 2.18 -13.60 24.72
N ASP A 159 1.15 -13.26 23.97
CA ASP A 159 0.76 -13.96 22.75
C ASP A 159 1.75 -13.74 21.61
N VAL A 160 1.61 -14.58 20.58
CA VAL A 160 2.35 -14.46 19.33
C VAL A 160 2.02 -13.12 18.66
N ILE A 161 3.07 -12.37 18.31
CA ILE A 161 2.97 -11.06 17.65
C ILE A 161 3.31 -11.15 16.17
N PHE A 162 2.77 -10.21 15.40
CA PHE A 162 2.98 -10.17 13.95
C PHE A 162 3.41 -8.79 13.45
N PRO A 163 4.22 -8.72 12.39
CA PRO A 163 4.74 -7.46 11.87
C PRO A 163 3.65 -6.57 11.24
N PHE A 164 2.45 -7.10 10.93
CA PHE A 164 1.32 -6.29 10.48
C PHE A 164 0.64 -5.50 11.60
N GLU A 165 0.94 -5.77 12.88
CA GLU A 165 0.37 -5.07 14.05
C GLU A 165 1.13 -3.77 14.34
N THR A 166 1.09 -2.83 13.40
CA THR A 166 1.95 -1.63 13.36
C THR A 166 1.87 -0.70 14.56
N HIS A 167 0.80 -0.76 15.34
CA HIS A 167 0.61 0.09 16.52
C HIS A 167 1.23 -0.49 17.79
N SER A 168 1.44 -1.80 17.85
CA SER A 168 1.94 -2.51 19.04
C SER A 168 3.24 -3.27 18.82
N VAL A 169 3.66 -3.43 17.56
CA VAL A 169 4.83 -4.24 17.19
C VAL A 169 5.82 -3.43 16.34
N VAL A 170 7.10 -3.56 16.67
CA VAL A 170 8.24 -3.03 15.92
C VAL A 170 9.03 -4.19 15.33
N GLN A 171 9.34 -4.10 14.04
CA GLN A 171 10.18 -5.08 13.35
C GLN A 171 11.59 -4.52 13.12
N CYS A 172 12.60 -5.27 13.52
CA CYS A 172 14.00 -4.96 13.22
C CYS A 172 14.24 -4.99 11.71
N GLN A 173 14.82 -3.92 11.16
CA GLN A 173 15.09 -3.83 9.72
C GLN A 173 16.22 -4.75 9.26
N SER A 174 17.14 -5.14 10.15
CA SER A 174 18.29 -5.98 9.79
C SER A 174 18.01 -7.49 9.88
N CYS A 175 17.28 -7.95 10.90
CA CYS A 175 17.04 -9.38 11.12
C CYS A 175 15.56 -9.80 11.10
N HIS A 176 14.65 -8.85 10.86
CA HIS A 176 13.21 -9.04 10.79
C HIS A 176 12.52 -9.62 12.05
N ALA A 177 13.24 -9.71 13.18
CA ALA A 177 12.64 -10.06 14.47
C ALA A 177 11.65 -8.98 14.91
N CYS A 178 10.56 -9.41 15.54
CA CYS A 178 9.50 -8.54 16.02
C CYS A 178 9.53 -8.40 17.55
N PHE A 179 9.23 -7.21 18.02
CA PHE A 179 9.21 -6.85 19.44
C PHE A 179 7.97 -6.00 19.73
N HIS A 180 7.45 -6.05 20.95
CA HIS A 180 6.43 -5.09 21.37
C HIS A 180 7.01 -3.68 21.38
N LEU A 181 6.23 -2.70 20.93
CA LEU A 181 6.59 -1.28 20.97
C LEU A 181 6.93 -0.82 22.39
N SER A 182 6.17 -1.29 23.39
CA SER A 182 6.40 -1.00 24.82
C SER A 182 7.68 -1.62 25.39
N CYS A 183 8.19 -2.69 24.78
CA CYS A 183 9.43 -3.32 25.21
C CYS A 183 10.67 -2.62 24.66
N VAL A 184 10.56 -1.96 23.51
CA VAL A 184 11.68 -1.27 22.85
C VAL A 184 11.77 0.22 23.18
N THR A 185 10.70 0.81 23.73
CA THR A 185 10.63 2.25 24.05
C THR A 185 11.33 2.64 25.36
N LYS A 186 11.89 1.67 26.12
CA LYS A 186 12.60 1.91 27.38
C LYS A 186 14.10 2.24 27.23
N GLY A 187 14.56 2.60 26.03
CA GLY A 187 15.97 2.96 25.76
C GLY A 187 16.30 2.95 24.26
N PRO A 188 17.57 3.16 23.86
CA PRO A 188 17.97 2.97 22.47
C PRO A 188 17.69 1.53 22.05
N PHE A 189 16.92 1.35 20.97
CA PHE A 189 16.57 0.03 20.48
C PHE A 189 17.83 -0.72 20.02
N ASN A 190 18.26 -1.68 20.83
CA ASN A 190 19.31 -2.60 20.47
C ASN A 190 18.71 -3.99 20.27
N CYS A 191 18.82 -4.51 19.05
CA CYS A 191 18.20 -5.78 18.72
C CYS A 191 19.09 -6.92 19.24
N GLY A 192 18.68 -7.57 20.34
CA GLY A 192 19.43 -8.68 20.94
C GLY A 192 19.74 -9.83 19.98
N LYS A 193 18.87 -10.09 18.99
CA LYS A 193 19.17 -11.06 17.91
C LYS A 193 20.32 -10.60 17.01
N CYS A 194 20.35 -9.32 16.62
CA CYS A 194 21.45 -8.77 15.83
C CYS A 194 22.77 -8.78 16.60
N GLU A 195 22.76 -8.49 17.90
CA GLU A 195 23.95 -8.59 18.74
C GLU A 195 24.52 -10.01 18.77
N ARG A 196 23.67 -11.01 19.01
CA ARG A 196 24.09 -12.42 18.99
C ARG A 196 24.61 -12.86 17.63
N ILE A 197 24.07 -12.32 16.53
CA ILE A 197 24.56 -12.61 15.18
C ILE A 197 25.94 -11.98 14.95
N ARG A 198 26.19 -10.76 15.43
CA ARG A 198 27.49 -10.08 15.29
C ARG A 198 28.62 -10.71 16.11
N GLN A 199 28.28 -11.43 17.17
CA GLN A 199 29.21 -12.12 18.06
C GLN A 199 29.56 -13.55 17.59
N ARG A 200 29.02 -14.00 16.46
CA ARG A 200 29.35 -15.28 15.80
C ARG A 200 30.29 -15.05 14.64
#